data_AF-A0A842QKE5-F1
#
_entry.id   AF-A0A842QKE5-F1
#
_cell.length_a   1.000
_cell.length_b   1.000
_cell.length_c   1.000
_cell.angle_alpha   90.00
_cell.angle_beta   90.00
_cell.angle_gamma   90.00
#
_symmetry.space_group_name_H-M   'P 1'
#
loop_
_entity.id
_entity.type
_entity.pdbx_description
1 polymer ?
#
loop_
_entity_poly.entity_id
_entity_poly.type
_entity_poly.pdbx_seq_one_letter_code
_entity_poly.pdbx_strand_id
1 'polypeptide(L)'
;MIFDKVNSRRPNLFENILLFLGIVAAGVGYYFVHSVILEYGPFSYQSTVSLLLWILILIVIILTAVGENAKEELKILIQEHHTEIRLLRRDLRRRK
;
A
#
# COMPACT_ATOMS: atom_id res chain seq x y z
N MET A 1 28.71 3.42 -5.56
CA MET A 1 27.85 2.92 -6.65
C MET A 1 26.88 1.81 -6.20
N ILE A 2 26.44 1.81 -4.93
CA ILE A 2 25.50 0.80 -4.37
C ILE A 2 24.07 1.35 -4.28
N PHE A 3 23.90 2.68 -4.30
CA PHE A 3 22.59 3.34 -4.18
C PHE A 3 21.76 3.39 -5.47
N ASP A 4 22.34 3.10 -6.64
CA ASP A 4 21.61 3.23 -7.92
C ASP A 4 20.69 2.04 -8.27
N LYS A 5 20.75 0.93 -7.51
CA LYS A 5 19.91 -0.25 -7.77
C LYS A 5 18.54 -0.25 -7.09
N VAL A 6 18.23 0.79 -6.31
CA VAL A 6 16.94 0.88 -5.61
C VAL A 6 15.76 1.13 -6.57
N ASN A 7 16.02 1.59 -7.79
CA ASN A 7 14.99 2.26 -8.61
C ASN A 7 14.34 1.43 -9.73
N SER A 8 14.40 0.09 -9.67
CA SER A 8 13.71 -0.79 -10.63
C SER A 8 12.91 -1.88 -9.90
N ARG A 9 12.03 -1.47 -8.98
CA ARG A 9 10.98 -2.37 -8.50
C ARG A 9 9.91 -2.52 -9.57
N ARG A 10 9.52 -3.76 -9.87
CA ARG A 10 8.33 -4.03 -10.67
C ARG A 10 7.12 -3.98 -9.74
N PRO A 11 6.00 -3.36 -10.15
CA PRO A 11 4.79 -3.36 -9.36
C PRO A 11 4.37 -4.81 -9.08
N ASN A 12 4.13 -5.10 -7.82
CA ASN A 12 3.72 -6.43 -7.38
C ASN A 12 2.26 -6.68 -7.82
N LEU A 13 1.89 -7.95 -8.03
CA LEU A 13 0.50 -8.31 -8.35
C LEU A 13 -0.47 -7.77 -7.29
N PHE A 14 -0.05 -7.76 -6.03
CA PHE A 14 -0.85 -7.20 -4.94
C PHE A 14 -1.05 -5.69 -5.07
N GLU A 15 0.00 -4.95 -5.40
CA GLU A 15 -0.08 -3.49 -5.60
C GLU A 15 -1.04 -3.15 -6.74
N ASN A 16 -0.94 -3.84 -7.88
CA ASN A 16 -1.86 -3.65 -9.01
C ASN A 16 -3.32 -3.97 -8.65
N ILE A 17 -3.57 -5.06 -7.92
CA ILE A 17 -4.92 -5.43 -7.47
C ILE A 17 -5.46 -4.38 -6.51
N LEU A 18 -4.64 -3.91 -5.56
CA LEU A 18 -5.08 -2.95 -4.56
C LEU A 18 -5.33 -1.56 -5.15
N LEU A 19 -4.54 -1.18 -6.15
CA LEU A 19 -4.73 0.07 -6.92
C LEU A 19 -6.04 0.00 -7.72
N PHE A 20 -6.30 -1.12 -8.39
CA PHE A 20 -7.58 -1.36 -9.05
C PHE A 20 -8.76 -1.31 -8.06
N LEU A 21 -8.63 -1.98 -6.90
CA LEU A 21 -9.65 -1.98 -5.86
C LEU A 21 -9.89 -0.56 -5.31
N GLY A 22 -8.84 0.25 -5.15
CA GLY A 22 -8.93 1.65 -4.75
C GLY A 22 -9.71 2.50 -5.74
N ILE A 23 -9.47 2.34 -7.04
CA ILE A 23 -10.22 3.05 -8.09
C ILE A 23 -11.69 2.63 -8.08
N VAL A 24 -11.96 1.32 -7.98
CA VAL A 24 -13.33 0.80 -7.91
C VAL A 24 -14.05 1.34 -6.66
N ALA A 25 -13.41 1.31 -5.50
CA ALA A 25 -13.98 1.83 -4.25
C ALA A 25 -14.23 3.35 -4.32
N ALA A 26 -13.35 4.10 -4.97
CA ALA A 26 -13.55 5.53 -5.19
C ALA A 26 -14.75 5.80 -6.10
N GLY A 27 -14.85 5.12 -7.24
CA GLY A 27 -15.95 5.33 -8.19
C GLY A 27 -17.30 4.85 -7.67
N VAL A 28 -17.36 3.62 -7.17
CA VAL A 28 -18.60 3.03 -6.63
C VAL A 28 -19.03 3.76 -5.36
N GLY A 29 -18.09 4.09 -4.48
CA GLY A 29 -18.41 4.83 -3.26
C GLY A 29 -18.89 6.26 -3.54
N TYR A 30 -18.32 6.95 -4.53
CA TYR A 30 -18.86 8.24 -4.99
C TYR A 30 -20.31 8.10 -5.48
N TYR A 31 -20.60 7.08 -6.29
CA TYR A 31 -21.96 6.83 -6.77
C TYR A 31 -22.96 6.64 -5.62
N PHE A 32 -22.62 5.83 -4.61
CA PHE A 32 -23.47 5.63 -3.44
C PHE A 32 -23.66 6.90 -2.60
N VAL A 33 -22.59 7.65 -2.36
CA VAL A 33 -22.68 8.92 -1.63
C VAL A 33 -23.56 9.91 -2.39
N HIS A 34 -23.39 9.98 -3.72
CA HIS A 34 -24.20 10.84 -4.57
C HIS A 34 -25.68 10.46 -4.55
N SER A 35 -26.01 9.16 -4.63
CA SER A 35 -27.41 8.71 -4.55
C SER A 35 -28.06 9.05 -3.21
N VAL A 36 -27.33 8.90 -2.10
CA VAL A 36 -27.83 9.25 -0.76
C VAL A 36 -28.04 10.77 -0.63
N ILE A 37 -27.14 11.57 -1.20
CA ILE A 37 -27.26 13.04 -1.21
C ILE A 37 -28.49 13.49 -2.02
N LEU A 38 -28.79 12.84 -3.15
CA LEU A 38 -29.96 13.15 -3.95
C LEU A 38 -31.28 12.80 -3.24
N GLU A 39 -31.30 11.70 -2.48
CA GLU A 39 -32.50 11.21 -1.81
C GLU A 39 -32.81 11.99 -0.52
N TYR A 40 -31.81 12.20 0.35
CA TYR A 40 -31.99 12.78 1.68
C TYR A 40 -31.54 14.26 1.77
N GLY A 41 -30.88 14.77 0.74
CA GLY A 41 -30.26 16.10 0.73
C GLY A 41 -28.83 16.11 1.26
N PRO A 42 -28.03 17.16 0.95
CA PRO A 42 -26.60 17.21 1.25
C PRO A 42 -26.28 17.32 2.75
N PHE A 43 -27.17 17.92 3.55
CA PHE A 43 -26.98 18.13 4.98
C PHE A 43 -27.77 17.15 5.85
N SER A 44 -28.25 16.05 5.27
CA SER A 44 -28.87 15.00 6.07
C SER A 44 -27.83 14.25 6.91
N TYR A 45 -28.30 13.67 8.00
CA TYR A 45 -27.50 12.78 8.83
C TYR A 45 -26.97 11.60 8.01
N GLN A 46 -27.81 11.02 7.17
CA GLN A 46 -27.51 9.88 6.29
C GLN A 46 -26.39 10.21 5.29
N SER A 47 -26.45 11.38 4.65
CA SER A 47 -25.43 11.85 3.71
C SER A 47 -24.08 12.03 4.41
N THR A 48 -24.09 12.63 5.61
CA THR A 48 -22.87 12.85 6.39
C THR A 48 -22.22 11.54 6.80
N VAL A 49 -23.01 10.58 7.31
CA VAL A 49 -22.50 9.25 7.70
C VAL A 49 -21.98 8.48 6.49
N SER A 50 -22.70 8.52 5.36
CA SER A 50 -22.28 7.83 4.13
C SER A 50 -20.97 8.38 3.58
N LEU A 51 -20.82 9.71 3.58
CA LEU A 51 -19.58 10.38 3.16
C LEU A 51 -18.41 10.03 4.09
N LEU A 52 -18.65 9.99 5.40
CA LEU A 52 -17.63 9.62 6.39
C LEU A 52 -17.19 8.16 6.25
N LEU A 53 -18.13 7.23 6.06
CA LEU A 53 -17.85 5.82 5.81
C LEU A 53 -17.05 5.63 4.52
N TRP A 54 -17.41 6.35 3.46
CA TRP A 54 -16.69 6.29 2.20
C TRP A 54 -15.23 6.75 2.33
N ILE A 55 -15.00 7.88 3.00
CA ILE A 55 -13.65 8.38 3.27
C ILE A 55 -12.87 7.38 4.14
N LEU A 56 -13.50 6.79 5.15
CA LEU A 56 -12.87 5.80 6.03
C LEU A 56 -12.39 4.57 5.24
N ILE A 57 -13.19 4.08 4.29
CA ILE A 57 -12.80 2.98 3.40
C ILE A 57 -11.57 3.38 2.56
N LEU A 58 -11.55 4.58 1.99
CA LEU A 58 -10.40 5.05 1.22
C LEU A 58 -9.13 5.11 2.07
N ILE A 59 -9.23 5.57 3.32
CA ILE A 59 -8.10 5.57 4.26
C ILE A 59 -7.59 4.16 4.52
N VAL A 60 -8.47 3.18 4.76
CA VAL A 60 -8.07 1.79 5.01
C VAL A 60 -7.36 1.19 3.80
N ILE A 61 -7.83 1.49 2.58
CA ILE A 61 -7.16 1.03 1.35
C ILE A 61 -5.74 1.62 1.26
N ILE A 62 -5.60 2.92 1.50
CA ILE A 62 -4.29 3.60 1.49
C ILE A 62 -3.35 3.00 2.55
N LEU A 63 -3.83 2.80 3.78
CA LEU A 63 -3.03 2.19 4.85
C LEU A 63 -2.59 0.78 4.50
N THR A 64 -3.44 0.01 3.83
CA THR A 64 -3.11 -1.34 3.37
C THR A 64 -2.03 -1.30 2.29
N ALA A 65 -2.09 -0.34 1.36
CA ALA A 65 -1.05 -0.14 0.34
C ALA A 65 0.31 0.18 0.97
N VAL A 66 0.34 1.13 1.90
CA VAL A 66 1.55 1.52 2.62
C VAL A 66 2.11 0.36 3.42
N GLY A 67 1.24 -0.40 4.11
CA GLY A 67 1.63 -1.56 4.90
C GLY A 67 2.26 -2.67 4.06
N GLU A 68 1.74 -2.92 2.85
CA GLU A 68 2.35 -3.91 1.95
C GLU A 68 3.71 -3.43 1.43
N ASN A 69 3.81 -2.16 1.00
CA ASN A 69 5.08 -1.62 0.53
C ASN A 69 6.17 -1.72 1.63
N ALA A 70 5.83 -1.38 2.88
CA ALA A 70 6.74 -1.48 4.01
C ALA A 70 7.20 -2.93 4.28
N LYS A 71 6.31 -3.92 4.15
CA LYS A 71 6.67 -5.34 4.28
C LYS A 71 7.66 -5.77 3.20
N GLU A 72 7.44 -5.34 1.96
CA GLU A 72 8.31 -5.69 0.86
C GLU A 72 9.69 -5.05 1.03
N GLU A 73 9.77 -3.79 1.43
CA GLU A 73 11.03 -3.09 1.76
C GLU A 73 11.80 -3.81 2.87
N LEU A 74 11.11 -4.18 3.95
CA LEU A 74 11.73 -4.89 5.06
C LEU A 74 12.29 -6.26 4.62
N LYS A 75 11.57 -6.97 3.74
CA LYS A 75 12.04 -8.25 3.19
C LYS A 75 13.33 -8.09 2.39
N ILE A 76 13.44 -7.05 1.56
CA ILE A 76 14.67 -6.78 0.79
C ILE A 76 15.82 -6.47 1.74
N LEU A 77 15.61 -5.58 2.71
CA LEU A 77 16.62 -5.20 3.69
C LEU A 77 17.16 -6.42 4.46
N ILE A 78 16.29 -7.33 4.87
CA ILE A 78 16.68 -8.58 5.55
C ILE A 78 17.51 -9.47 4.63
N GLN A 79 17.14 -9.60 3.35
CA GLN A 79 17.89 -10.40 2.38
C GLN A 79 19.29 -9.84 2.11
N GLU A 80 19.41 -8.52 2.02
CA GLU A 80 20.69 -7.83 1.86
C GLU A 80 21.58 -8.06 3.08
N HIS A 81 21.08 -7.83 4.29
CA HIS A 81 21.82 -8.10 5.53
C HIS A 81 22.24 -9.57 5.65
N HIS A 82 21.36 -10.51 5.32
CA HIS A 82 21.70 -11.93 5.38
C HIS A 82 22.80 -12.29 4.37
N THR A 83 22.80 -11.66 3.19
CA THR A 83 23.84 -11.84 2.17
C THR A 83 25.16 -11.24 2.62
N GLU A 84 25.14 -10.04 3.20
CA GLU A 84 26.31 -9.36 3.75
C GLU A 84 26.96 -10.18 4.87
N ILE A 85 26.19 -10.68 5.84
CA ILE A 85 26.69 -11.55 6.91
C ILE A 85 27.31 -12.84 6.34
N ARG A 86 26.72 -13.40 5.28
CA ARG A 86 27.25 -14.61 4.63
C ARG A 86 28.60 -14.35 3.95
N LEU A 87 28.76 -13.18 3.31
CA LEU A 87 30.03 -12.78 2.71
C LEU A 87 31.10 -12.55 3.78
N LEU A 88 30.77 -11.81 4.85
CA LEU A 88 31.68 -11.57 5.97
C LEU A 88 32.16 -12.87 6.64
N ARG A 89 31.26 -13.85 6.83
CA ARG A 89 31.63 -15.18 7.36
C ARG A 89 32.59 -15.93 6.42
N ARG A 90 32.42 -15.84 5.10
CA ARG A 90 33.33 -16.49 4.15
C ARG A 90 34.71 -15.85 4.18
N ASP A 91 34.79 -14.53 4.26
CA ASP A 91 36.07 -13.81 4.31
C ASP A 91 36.84 -14.08 5.60
N LEU A 92 36.15 -14.12 6.75
CA LEU A 92 36.73 -14.54 8.02
C LEU A 92 37.29 -15.97 7.97
N ARG A 93 36.60 -16.87 7.27
CA ARG A 93 37.03 -18.27 7.13
C ARG A 93 38.20 -18.46 6.17
N ARG A 94 38.41 -17.54 5.22
CA ARG A 94 39.55 -17.55 4.29
C ARG A 94 40.82 -16.91 4.88
N ARG A 95 40.69 -16.10 5.93
CA ARG A 95 41.82 -15.44 6.61
C ARG A 95 42.38 -16.23 7.80
N LYS A 96 41.73 -17.32 8.20
CA LYS A 96 42.30 -18.36 9.07
C LYS A 96 42.90 -19.47 8.22
#